data_AF-A0A943BA97-F1
#
_entry.id   AF-A0A943BA97-F1
#
_cell.length_a   1.000
_cell.length_b   1.000
_cell.length_c   1.000
_cell.angle_alpha   90.00
_cell.angle_beta   90.00
_cell.angle_gamma   90.00
#
_symmetry.space_group_name_H-M   'P 1'
#
loop_
_entity.id
_entity.type
_entity.pdbx_description
1 polymer ?
#
loop_
_entity_poly.entity_id
_entity_poly.type
_entity_poly.pdbx_seq_one_letter_code
_entity_poly.pdbx_strand_id
1 'polypeptide(L)'
;MSKFIKEKLLPMSRTNINSIKELRNFVISLLEEIQYLEEYMANMSSITLSYCQEASIQSSGDILINGKGLYSTDMYAVRSIKFLNKQSVCRGGVLKAGEFINASVVGSEAGAHNVLEVFGKKGIVTIEKAYSNTLIIINNKRYLVTEPCRNVKCYIDNKGELAVEKLVL
;
A
#
# COMPACT_ATOMS: atom_id res chain seq x y z
N MET A 1 -5.60 -26.41 7.14
CA MET A 1 -6.65 -25.60 6.46
C MET A 1 -6.90 -25.97 4.98
N SER A 2 -5.93 -25.84 4.06
CA SER A 2 -6.18 -26.01 2.60
C SER A 2 -6.70 -27.40 2.19
N LYS A 3 -6.28 -28.45 2.91
CA LYS A 3 -6.76 -29.82 2.72
C LYS A 3 -8.27 -29.96 2.97
N PHE A 4 -8.76 -29.40 4.09
CA PHE A 4 -10.18 -29.45 4.43
C PHE A 4 -11.03 -28.71 3.37
N ILE A 5 -10.58 -27.53 2.93
CA ILE A 5 -11.26 -26.79 1.87
C ILE A 5 -11.33 -27.62 0.59
N LYS A 6 -10.19 -28.15 0.13
CA LYS A 6 -10.12 -28.93 -1.13
C LYS A 6 -10.90 -30.24 -1.09
N GLU A 7 -10.86 -30.97 0.01
CA GLU A 7 -11.42 -32.33 0.10
C GLU A 7 -12.86 -32.38 0.61
N LYS A 8 -13.29 -31.36 1.38
CA LYS A 8 -14.58 -31.37 2.10
C LYS A 8 -15.55 -30.29 1.64
N LEU A 9 -15.06 -29.11 1.24
CA LEU A 9 -15.90 -27.94 0.89
C LEU A 9 -16.02 -27.68 -0.62
N LEU A 10 -14.94 -27.85 -1.39
CA LEU A 10 -14.91 -27.61 -2.84
C LEU A 10 -15.64 -28.66 -3.72
N PRO A 11 -15.80 -29.95 -3.34
CA PRO A 11 -16.53 -30.89 -4.18
C PRO A 11 -17.99 -30.45 -4.40
N MET A 12 -18.28 -29.94 -5.61
CA MET A 12 -19.55 -29.29 -6.01
C MET A 12 -20.78 -30.21 -6.00
N SER A 13 -20.61 -31.52 -5.80
CA SER A 13 -21.71 -32.49 -5.95
C SER A 13 -22.20 -33.10 -4.64
N ARG A 14 -21.36 -33.24 -3.61
CA ARG A 14 -21.69 -33.71 -2.25
C ARG A 14 -20.66 -33.19 -1.26
N THR A 15 -21.09 -32.44 -0.24
CA THR A 15 -20.21 -32.10 0.90
C THR A 15 -19.83 -33.38 1.63
N ASN A 16 -18.54 -33.74 1.62
CA ASN A 16 -17.98 -34.92 2.31
C ASN A 16 -17.84 -34.71 3.83
N ILE A 17 -18.66 -33.82 4.41
CA ILE A 17 -18.64 -33.49 5.83
C ILE A 17 -19.46 -34.55 6.56
N ASN A 18 -18.76 -35.41 7.30
CA ASN A 18 -19.40 -36.58 7.91
C ASN A 18 -19.99 -36.31 9.30
N SER A 19 -19.63 -35.18 9.93
CA SER A 19 -20.17 -34.81 11.24
C SER A 19 -20.04 -33.31 11.54
N ILE A 20 -20.88 -32.83 12.46
CA ILE A 20 -20.77 -31.47 13.03
C ILE A 20 -19.40 -31.23 13.70
N LYS A 21 -18.73 -32.29 14.17
CA LYS A 21 -17.41 -32.22 14.80
C LYS A 21 -16.33 -31.82 13.80
N GLU A 22 -16.41 -32.28 12.55
CA GLU A 22 -15.48 -31.88 11.49
C GLU A 22 -15.54 -30.36 11.23
N LEU A 23 -16.75 -29.80 11.20
CA LEU A 23 -16.98 -28.35 11.09
C LEU A 23 -16.42 -27.59 12.29
N ARG A 24 -16.69 -28.06 13.52
CA ARG A 24 -16.16 -27.41 14.74
C ARG A 24 -14.63 -27.39 14.76
N ASN A 25 -13.99 -28.50 14.40
CA ASN A 25 -12.53 -28.58 14.31
C ASN A 25 -11.98 -27.64 13.23
N PHE A 26 -12.69 -27.51 12.09
CA PHE A 26 -12.29 -26.57 11.06
C PHE A 26 -12.39 -25.12 11.54
N VAL A 27 -13.47 -24.75 12.25
CA VAL A 27 -13.61 -23.43 12.88
C VAL A 27 -12.47 -23.16 13.86
N ILE A 28 -12.12 -24.13 14.73
CA ILE A 28 -10.98 -23.98 15.65
C ILE A 28 -9.69 -23.70 14.86
N SER A 29 -9.41 -24.47 13.81
CA SER A 29 -8.20 -24.25 12.98
C SER A 29 -8.18 -22.91 12.25
N LEU A 30 -9.36 -22.36 11.92
CA LEU A 30 -9.47 -21.00 11.35
C LEU A 30 -9.16 -19.94 12.39
N LEU A 31 -9.65 -20.12 13.63
CA LEU A 31 -9.40 -19.19 14.73
C LEU A 31 -7.92 -19.19 15.15
N GLU A 32 -7.28 -20.36 15.20
CA GLU A 32 -5.83 -20.48 15.46
C GLU A 32 -5.00 -19.76 14.39
N GLU A 33 -5.37 -19.89 13.11
CA GLU A 33 -4.69 -19.18 12.02
C GLU A 33 -4.91 -17.66 12.12
N ILE A 34 -6.12 -17.22 12.42
CA ILE A 34 -6.42 -15.79 12.64
C ILE A 34 -5.52 -15.26 13.76
N GLN A 35 -5.45 -15.96 14.90
CA GLN A 35 -4.61 -15.56 16.02
C GLN A 35 -3.12 -15.51 15.62
N TYR A 36 -2.63 -16.51 14.90
CA TYR A 36 -1.25 -16.52 14.40
C TYR A 36 -0.96 -15.31 13.50
N LEU A 37 -1.88 -14.97 12.60
CA LEU A 37 -1.74 -13.80 11.72
C LEU A 37 -1.78 -12.49 12.53
N GLU A 38 -2.64 -12.38 13.54
CA GLU A 38 -2.69 -11.22 14.43
C GLU A 38 -1.38 -11.04 15.22
N GLU A 39 -0.80 -12.13 15.76
CA GLU A 39 0.49 -12.13 16.43
C GLU A 39 1.64 -11.79 15.45
N TYR A 40 1.58 -12.29 14.22
CA TYR A 40 2.53 -11.92 13.17
C TYR A 40 2.46 -10.43 12.84
N MET A 41 1.25 -9.86 12.76
CA MET A 41 1.04 -8.42 12.57
C MET A 41 1.54 -7.59 13.77
N ALA A 42 1.56 -8.14 14.98
CA ALA A 42 2.15 -7.46 16.14
C ALA A 42 3.68 -7.34 16.04
N ASN A 43 4.33 -8.19 15.23
CA ASN A 43 5.79 -8.25 15.06
C ASN A 43 6.29 -7.58 13.77
N MET A 44 5.52 -6.64 13.21
CA MET A 44 5.92 -5.90 12.00
C MET A 44 7.21 -5.13 12.21
N SER A 45 8.13 -5.24 11.24
CA SER A 45 9.40 -4.51 11.25
C SER A 45 9.34 -3.34 10.27
N SER A 46 9.70 -2.16 10.76
CA SER A 46 9.76 -0.94 9.94
C SER A 46 11.19 -0.65 9.51
N ILE A 47 11.36 -0.10 8.31
CA ILE A 47 12.66 0.27 7.75
C ILE A 47 12.80 1.79 7.78
N THR A 48 13.93 2.30 8.26
CA THR A 48 14.28 3.72 8.14
C THR A 48 15.53 3.86 7.29
N LEU A 49 15.48 4.74 6.29
CA LEU A 49 16.60 5.00 5.39
C LEU A 49 16.66 6.47 4.99
N SER A 50 17.86 6.96 4.68
CA SER A 50 18.08 8.35 4.28
C SER A 50 18.10 8.53 2.76
N TYR A 51 18.50 7.49 2.02
CA TYR A 51 18.64 7.51 0.58
C TYR A 51 18.50 6.09 0.01
N CYS A 52 17.92 5.98 -1.18
CA CYS A 52 17.90 4.74 -1.95
C CYS A 52 17.96 5.05 -3.45
N GLN A 53 18.67 4.21 -4.20
CA GLN A 53 18.73 4.28 -5.65
C GLN A 53 18.75 2.89 -6.25
N GLU A 54 18.02 2.69 -7.35
CA GLU A 54 18.05 1.46 -8.18
C GLU A 54 17.88 0.19 -7.35
N ALA A 55 16.91 0.21 -6.44
CA ALA A 55 16.66 -0.88 -5.51
C ALA A 55 15.17 -1.14 -5.31
N SER A 56 14.87 -2.25 -4.66
CA SER A 56 13.53 -2.64 -4.24
C SER A 56 13.54 -2.87 -2.72
N ILE A 57 12.70 -2.15 -1.99
CA ILE A 57 12.60 -2.25 -0.52
C ILE A 57 11.22 -2.78 -0.13
N GLN A 58 11.19 -3.76 0.77
CA GLN A 58 9.94 -4.33 1.28
C GLN A 58 9.95 -4.36 2.81
N SER A 59 8.84 -3.96 3.43
CA SER A 59 8.66 -3.93 4.88
C SER A 59 7.28 -4.46 5.27
N SER A 60 7.25 -5.26 6.33
CA SER A 60 5.99 -5.70 6.96
C SER A 60 5.34 -4.59 7.78
N GLY A 61 6.05 -3.51 8.11
CA GLY A 61 5.53 -2.33 8.79
C GLY A 61 5.56 -1.09 7.91
N ASP A 62 6.18 -0.02 8.43
CA ASP A 62 6.37 1.25 7.75
C ASP A 62 7.73 1.33 7.04
N ILE A 63 7.81 2.14 5.99
CA ILE A 63 9.08 2.61 5.42
C ILE A 63 9.19 4.13 5.66
N LEU A 64 10.22 4.55 6.38
CA LEU A 64 10.49 5.93 6.75
C LEU A 64 11.72 6.46 5.99
N ILE A 65 11.54 7.55 5.25
CA ILE A 65 12.58 8.21 4.48
C ILE A 65 12.95 9.50 5.21
N ASN A 66 14.15 9.55 5.80
CA ASN A 66 14.58 10.67 6.65
C ASN A 66 15.68 11.57 6.03
N GLY A 67 16.04 11.33 4.76
CA GLY A 67 17.15 12.02 4.10
C GLY A 67 16.82 12.55 2.71
N LYS A 68 17.73 12.34 1.75
CA LYS A 68 17.65 12.91 0.40
C LYS A 68 16.46 12.40 -0.41
N GLY A 69 16.02 11.16 -0.16
CA GLY A 69 14.91 10.55 -0.89
C GLY A 69 15.34 9.40 -1.80
N LEU A 70 14.57 9.18 -2.86
CA LEU A 70 14.54 7.98 -3.67
C LEU A 70 14.75 8.28 -5.15
N TYR A 71 15.50 7.42 -5.83
CA TYR A 71 15.79 7.50 -7.26
C TYR A 71 15.58 6.14 -7.90
N SER A 72 14.69 6.04 -8.88
CA SER A 72 14.40 4.78 -9.59
C SER A 72 14.24 3.59 -8.63
N THR A 73 13.44 3.74 -7.58
CA THR A 73 13.35 2.78 -6.46
C THR A 73 11.91 2.34 -6.26
N ASP A 74 11.71 1.04 -6.15
CA ASP A 74 10.42 0.45 -5.82
C ASP A 74 10.32 0.18 -4.32
N MET A 75 9.16 0.45 -3.74
CA MET A 75 8.90 0.22 -2.32
C MET A 75 7.55 -0.44 -2.11
N TYR A 76 7.52 -1.40 -1.19
CA TYR A 76 6.30 -2.01 -0.70
C TYR A 76 6.29 -2.00 0.83
N ALA A 77 5.30 -1.34 1.42
CA ALA A 77 5.04 -1.36 2.85
C ALA A 77 3.64 -1.93 3.10
N VAL A 78 3.51 -2.87 4.03
CA VAL A 78 2.18 -3.35 4.44
C VAL A 78 1.38 -2.23 5.09
N ARG A 79 2.03 -1.32 5.83
CA ARG A 79 1.37 -0.19 6.49
C ARG A 79 1.52 1.11 5.71
N SER A 80 2.61 1.85 5.89
CA SER A 80 2.75 3.18 5.29
C SER A 80 4.16 3.49 4.78
N ILE A 81 4.24 4.45 3.86
CA ILE A 81 5.51 5.03 3.39
C ILE A 81 5.49 6.53 3.71
N LYS A 82 6.52 7.03 4.40
CA LYS A 82 6.57 8.44 4.88
C LYS A 82 7.90 9.11 4.59
N PHE A 83 7.82 10.30 4.00
CA PHE A 83 8.95 11.19 3.79
C PHE A 83 8.97 12.18 4.96
N LEU A 84 9.96 12.06 5.83
CA LEU A 84 10.04 12.87 7.06
C LEU A 84 10.62 14.27 6.81
N ASN A 85 11.36 14.45 5.71
CA ASN A 85 11.92 15.74 5.31
C ASN A 85 11.15 16.29 4.11
N LYS A 86 10.69 17.55 4.21
CA LYS A 86 9.93 18.26 3.17
C LYS A 86 10.69 18.44 1.85
N GLN A 87 12.01 18.29 1.86
CA GLN A 87 12.87 18.38 0.68
C GLN A 87 13.23 17.01 0.08
N SER A 88 12.85 15.91 0.74
CA SER A 88 13.09 14.56 0.22
C SER A 88 12.39 14.38 -1.12
N VAL A 89 13.10 13.84 -2.10
CA VAL A 89 12.57 13.66 -3.47
C VAL A 89 12.22 12.20 -3.75
N CYS A 90 11.22 11.95 -4.57
CA CYS A 90 10.96 10.66 -5.20
C CYS A 90 11.05 10.89 -6.71
N ARG A 91 12.07 10.31 -7.36
CA ARG A 91 12.35 10.49 -8.79
C ARG A 91 12.46 9.15 -9.48
N GLY A 92 11.32 8.66 -9.95
CA GLY A 92 11.21 7.34 -10.58
C GLY A 92 10.95 6.24 -9.57
N GLY A 93 10.13 5.27 -10.00
CA GLY A 93 9.79 4.07 -9.23
C GLY A 93 8.34 4.00 -8.79
N VAL A 94 8.03 2.93 -8.07
CA VAL A 94 6.69 2.56 -7.63
C VAL A 94 6.66 2.42 -6.11
N LEU A 95 5.88 3.27 -5.45
CA LEU A 95 5.65 3.22 -4.01
C LEU A 95 4.28 2.61 -3.74
N LYS A 96 4.22 1.48 -3.02
CA LYS A 96 2.99 0.79 -2.65
C LYS A 96 2.85 0.70 -1.13
N ALA A 97 1.69 1.09 -0.62
CA ALA A 97 1.40 1.02 0.81
C ALA A 97 -0.02 0.51 1.10
N GLY A 98 -0.24 -0.09 2.26
CA GLY A 98 -1.58 -0.54 2.65
C GLY A 98 -2.49 0.59 3.13
N GLU A 99 -1.98 1.49 3.96
CA GLU A 99 -2.80 2.51 4.62
C GLU A 99 -2.63 3.89 3.98
N PHE A 100 -1.40 4.38 3.85
CA PHE A 100 -1.15 5.69 3.27
C PHE A 100 0.29 5.90 2.78
N ILE A 101 0.43 6.88 1.88
CA ILE A 101 1.72 7.41 1.45
C ILE A 101 1.76 8.91 1.72
N ASN A 102 2.75 9.36 2.49
CA ASN A 102 3.07 10.77 2.66
C ASN A 102 4.40 11.06 1.98
N ALA A 103 4.36 11.78 0.86
CA ALA A 103 5.51 12.12 0.06
C ALA A 103 5.76 13.63 0.06
N SER A 104 7.03 14.02 -0.03
CA SER A 104 7.42 15.42 -0.08
C SER A 104 7.42 15.93 -1.52
N VAL A 105 8.50 15.70 -2.27
CA VAL A 105 8.60 16.15 -3.67
C VAL A 105 8.59 14.92 -4.59
N VAL A 106 7.56 14.78 -5.42
CA VAL A 106 7.42 13.63 -6.34
C VAL A 106 7.58 14.08 -7.79
N GLY A 107 8.50 13.44 -8.50
CA GLY A 107 8.83 13.74 -9.88
C GLY A 107 9.86 14.86 -10.05
N SER A 108 9.99 15.30 -11.30
CA SER A 108 10.89 16.36 -11.72
C SER A 108 10.34 17.04 -12.98
N GLU A 109 10.90 18.20 -13.35
CA GLU A 109 10.57 18.90 -14.59
C GLU A 109 10.87 18.06 -15.84
N ALA A 110 11.82 17.12 -15.74
CA ALA A 110 12.12 16.15 -16.80
C ALA A 110 11.04 15.07 -16.98
N GLY A 111 9.96 15.09 -16.19
CA GLY A 111 8.81 14.20 -16.36
C GLY A 111 9.06 12.75 -15.92
N ALA A 112 9.91 12.54 -14.91
CA ALA A 112 10.13 11.21 -14.33
C ALA A 112 8.79 10.53 -14.00
N HIS A 113 8.63 9.28 -14.42
CA HIS A 113 7.40 8.53 -14.16
C HIS A 113 7.40 7.99 -12.73
N ASN A 114 6.40 8.35 -11.94
CA ASN A 114 6.27 7.92 -10.54
C ASN A 114 4.90 7.32 -10.32
N VAL A 115 4.83 6.21 -9.58
CA VAL A 115 3.56 5.58 -9.20
C VAL A 115 3.46 5.53 -7.69
N LEU A 116 2.42 6.12 -7.12
CA LEU A 116 2.09 6.04 -5.70
C LEU A 116 0.75 5.31 -5.56
N GLU A 117 0.78 4.10 -5.01
CA GLU A 117 -0.38 3.22 -4.91
C GLU A 117 -0.70 2.89 -3.44
N VAL A 118 -1.96 3.08 -3.06
CA VAL A 118 -2.48 2.63 -1.77
C VAL A 118 -3.61 1.64 -1.99
N PHE A 119 -3.47 0.42 -1.44
CA PHE A 119 -4.42 -0.67 -1.65
C PHE A 119 -5.49 -0.80 -0.55
N GLY A 120 -5.38 -0.06 0.55
CA GLY A 120 -6.39 -0.02 1.60
C GLY A 120 -7.66 0.73 1.19
N LYS A 121 -8.82 0.25 1.69
CA LYS A 121 -10.14 0.84 1.40
C LYS A 121 -10.27 2.31 1.81
N LYS A 122 -9.60 2.70 2.90
CA LYS A 122 -9.54 4.08 3.40
C LYS A 122 -8.18 4.73 3.09
N GLY A 123 -7.57 4.32 1.99
CA GLY A 123 -6.25 4.74 1.58
C GLY A 123 -6.15 6.25 1.35
N ILE A 124 -5.02 6.84 1.72
CA ILE A 124 -4.74 8.26 1.52
C ILE A 124 -3.36 8.44 0.92
N VAL A 125 -3.25 9.29 -0.10
CA VAL A 125 -1.96 9.75 -0.63
C VAL A 125 -1.87 11.26 -0.48
N THR A 126 -0.83 11.73 0.19
CA THR A 126 -0.52 13.17 0.32
C THR A 126 0.82 13.49 -0.28
N ILE A 127 0.92 14.57 -1.06
CA ILE A 127 2.15 15.03 -1.70
C ILE A 127 2.31 16.54 -1.52
N GLU A 128 3.43 16.99 -0.94
CA GLU A 128 3.70 18.43 -0.78
C GLU A 128 3.88 19.13 -2.13
N LYS A 129 4.66 18.55 -3.04
CA LYS A 129 4.83 19.00 -4.43
C LYS A 129 4.86 17.81 -5.38
N ALA A 130 3.94 17.77 -6.33
CA ALA A 130 3.90 16.76 -7.39
C ALA A 130 4.18 17.41 -8.74
N TYR A 131 5.11 16.84 -9.51
CA TYR A 131 5.32 17.18 -10.92
C TYR A 131 4.40 16.33 -11.81
N SER A 132 4.27 16.76 -13.06
CA SER A 132 3.58 16.00 -14.11
C SER A 132 4.11 14.57 -14.23
N ASN A 133 3.29 13.67 -14.76
CA ASN A 133 3.59 12.25 -14.92
C ASN A 133 3.72 11.47 -13.58
N THR A 134 3.10 11.99 -12.53
CA THR A 134 2.89 11.28 -11.26
C THR A 134 1.53 10.60 -11.29
N LEU A 135 1.50 9.27 -11.24
CA LEU A 135 0.29 8.46 -11.17
C LEU A 135 -0.02 8.11 -9.71
N ILE A 136 -1.19 8.51 -9.23
CA ILE A 136 -1.69 8.19 -7.91
C ILE A 136 -2.81 7.15 -8.06
N ILE A 137 -2.74 6.07 -7.29
CA ILE A 137 -3.71 4.98 -7.31
C ILE A 137 -4.21 4.74 -5.90
N ILE A 138 -5.53 4.77 -5.70
CA ILE A 138 -6.15 4.41 -4.42
C ILE A 138 -7.26 3.42 -4.69
N ASN A 139 -7.15 2.21 -4.15
CA ASN A 139 -8.14 1.15 -4.30
C ASN A 139 -8.58 0.96 -5.78
N ASN A 140 -7.60 0.79 -6.67
CA ASN A 140 -7.73 0.67 -8.13
C ASN A 140 -8.23 1.91 -8.90
N LYS A 141 -8.58 3.01 -8.22
CA LYS A 141 -8.92 4.28 -8.88
C LYS A 141 -7.66 5.09 -9.14
N ARG A 142 -7.56 5.67 -10.34
CA ARG A 142 -6.34 6.31 -10.83
C ARG A 142 -6.53 7.80 -11.01
N TYR A 143 -5.52 8.58 -10.66
CA TYR A 143 -5.41 10.00 -10.95
C TYR A 143 -4.01 10.31 -11.46
N LEU A 144 -3.91 10.91 -12.65
CA LEU A 144 -2.65 11.32 -13.24
C LEU A 144 -2.47 12.82 -13.04
N VAL A 145 -1.36 13.20 -12.42
CA VAL A 145 -0.94 14.60 -12.35
C VAL A 145 -0.44 15.01 -13.74
N THR A 146 -1.19 15.88 -14.42
CA THR A 146 -0.86 16.40 -15.75
C THR A 146 -0.06 17.70 -15.71
N GLU A 147 -0.20 18.47 -14.64
CA GLU A 147 0.47 19.75 -14.41
C GLU A 147 1.07 19.80 -12.99
N PRO A 148 2.21 20.47 -12.78
CA PRO A 148 2.79 20.62 -11.45
C PRO A 148 1.80 21.25 -10.46
N CYS A 149 1.73 20.68 -9.25
CA CYS A 149 0.83 21.15 -8.19
C CYS A 149 1.45 20.94 -6.81
N ARG A 150 0.86 21.57 -5.80
CA ARG A 150 1.23 21.46 -4.38
C ARG A 150 0.05 21.06 -3.53
N ASN A 151 0.35 20.57 -2.32
CA ASN A 151 -0.62 20.17 -1.31
C ASN A 151 -1.66 19.19 -1.87
N VAL A 152 -1.18 18.17 -2.60
CA VAL A 152 -2.04 17.15 -3.19
C VAL A 152 -2.52 16.21 -2.10
N LYS A 153 -3.82 15.95 -2.04
CA LYS A 153 -4.42 14.94 -1.18
C LYS A 153 -5.44 14.15 -1.99
N CYS A 154 -5.17 12.85 -2.14
CA CYS A 154 -6.05 11.91 -2.81
C CYS A 154 -6.61 10.93 -1.77
N TYR A 155 -7.91 10.64 -1.85
CA TYR A 155 -8.60 9.70 -0.97
C TYR A 155 -9.92 9.22 -1.61
N ILE A 156 -10.54 8.19 -1.02
CA ILE A 156 -11.88 7.76 -1.39
C ILE A 156 -12.92 8.49 -0.54
N ASP A 157 -13.87 9.17 -1.18
CA ASP A 157 -14.93 9.90 -0.50
C ASP A 157 -16.05 8.97 0.03
N ASN A 158 -17.05 9.55 0.68
CA ASN A 158 -18.19 8.80 1.23
C ASN A 158 -19.06 8.12 0.17
N LYS A 159 -18.98 8.54 -1.09
CA LYS A 159 -19.67 7.91 -2.23
C LYS A 159 -18.84 6.79 -2.86
N GLY A 160 -17.62 6.57 -2.35
CA GLY A 160 -16.69 5.60 -2.89
C GLY A 160 -15.91 6.13 -4.09
N GLU A 161 -15.99 7.40 -4.44
CA GLU A 161 -15.31 8.05 -5.57
C GLU A 161 -13.92 8.58 -5.18
N LEU A 162 -13.03 8.73 -6.17
CA LEU A 162 -11.70 9.27 -5.92
C LEU A 162 -11.79 10.79 -5.83
N ALA A 163 -11.60 11.34 -4.64
CA ALA A 163 -11.49 12.77 -4.39
C ALA A 163 -10.03 13.21 -4.46
N VAL A 164 -9.80 14.37 -5.10
CA VAL A 164 -8.47 14.97 -5.26
C VAL A 164 -8.54 16.45 -4.88
N GLU A 165 -7.81 16.82 -3.85
CA GLU A 165 -7.60 18.21 -3.43
C GLU A 165 -6.17 18.60 -3.83
N LYS A 166 -5.98 19.73 -4.53
CA LYS A 166 -4.66 20.24 -4.96
C LYS A 166 -4.66 21.75 -5.17
N LEU A 167 -3.48 22.36 -5.14
CA LEU A 167 -3.23 23.73 -5.58
C LEU A 167 -2.32 23.72 -6.81
N VAL A 168 -2.76 24.28 -7.93
CA VAL A 168 -1.95 24.36 -9.16
C VAL A 168 -0.81 25.36 -8.97
N LEU A 169 0.36 25.09 -9.56
CA LEU A 169 1.55 25.94 -9.49
C LEU A 169 1.62 27.00 -10.59
#